data_AF-A0A0J7MM26-F1
#
_entry.id   AF-A0A0J7MM26-F1
#
_cell.length_a   1.000
_cell.length_b   1.000
_cell.length_c   1.000
_cell.angle_alpha   90.00
_cell.angle_beta   90.00
_cell.angle_gamma   90.00
#
_symmetry.space_group_name_H-M   'P 1'
#
loop_
_entity.id
_entity.type
_entity.pdbx_description
1 polymer ?
#
loop_
_entity_poly.entity_id
_entity_poly.type
_entity_poly.pdbx_seq_one_letter_code
_entity_poly.pdbx_strand_id
1 'polypeptide(L)'
;GGLAAAKEAVGLNAKVAVLDYVTPSPLGTTWGLGGTCVNVGCIPKKLMHQAALLGEAVHEAATFGWQLPDPKTVKINWEALKTAVQNHVKSVNWVTRVELRTKKVEYLNALGHFKDAHTVIGVTKKGEEKILTAKNILIAVG
;
A
#
# COMPACT_ATOMS: atom_id res chain seq x y z
N GLY A 1 -2.27 4.09 9.52
CA GLY A 1 -2.00 5.00 10.64
C GLY A 1 -1.14 6.17 10.23
N GLY A 2 0.18 5.96 10.08
CA GLY A 2 1.17 7.05 9.89
C GLY A 2 0.85 8.04 8.77
N LEU A 3 0.46 7.55 7.58
CA LEU A 3 0.09 8.42 6.45
C LEU A 3 -1.10 9.33 6.74
N ALA A 4 -2.11 8.85 7.49
CA ALA A 4 -3.25 9.67 7.85
C ALA A 4 -2.83 10.78 8.83
N ALA A 5 -2.11 10.40 9.89
CA ALA A 5 -1.59 11.35 10.87
C ALA A 5 -0.69 12.42 10.23
N ALA A 6 0.17 12.04 9.29
CA ALA A 6 1.03 12.99 8.58
C ALA A 6 0.23 14.02 7.77
N LYS A 7 -0.82 13.57 7.06
CA LYS A 7 -1.68 14.44 6.25
C LYS A 7 -2.47 15.42 7.10
N GLU A 8 -2.95 15.00 8.27
CA GLU A 8 -3.66 15.85 9.22
C GLU A 8 -2.73 16.84 9.91
N ALA A 9 -1.55 16.38 10.36
CA ALA A 9 -0.56 17.24 11.01
C ALA A 9 -0.11 18.40 10.10
N VAL A 10 0.06 18.17 8.80
CA VAL A 10 0.31 19.25 7.83
C VAL A 10 -0.86 20.23 7.75
N GLY A 11 -2.10 19.75 7.84
CA GLY A 11 -3.30 20.62 7.88
C GLY A 11 -3.31 21.56 9.08
N LEU A 12 -2.61 21.17 10.16
CA LEU A 12 -2.38 21.98 11.35
C LEU A 12 -1.06 22.79 11.29
N ASN A 13 -0.50 22.99 10.10
CA ASN A 13 0.75 23.71 9.83
C ASN A 13 2.02 23.07 10.42
N ALA A 14 2.02 21.77 10.74
CA ALA A 14 3.24 21.08 11.15
C ALA A 14 4.17 20.80 9.96
N LYS A 15 5.48 20.92 10.17
CA LYS A 15 6.49 20.35 9.27
C LYS A 15 6.63 18.86 9.59
N VAL A 16 6.37 18.00 8.61
CA VAL A 16 6.25 16.55 8.81
C VAL A 16 7.21 15.80 7.89
N ALA A 17 7.88 14.79 8.46
CA ALA A 17 8.58 13.76 7.71
C ALA A 17 7.93 12.38 7.96
N VAL A 18 7.88 11.54 6.93
CA VAL A 18 7.41 10.16 6.99
C VAL A 18 8.52 9.24 6.52
N LEU A 19 8.94 8.32 7.39
CA LEU A 19 9.82 7.21 7.06
C LEU A 19 8.95 5.98 6.84
N ASP A 20 9.10 5.34 5.68
CA ASP A 20 8.47 4.06 5.36
C ASP A 20 9.54 3.14 4.80
N TYR A 21 9.57 1.89 5.26
CA TYR A 21 10.47 0.89 4.73
C TYR A 21 9.83 -0.49 4.84
N VAL A 22 9.92 -1.25 3.76
CA VAL A 22 9.41 -2.61 3.68
C VAL A 22 10.58 -3.57 3.72
N THR A 23 10.84 -4.12 4.91
CA THR A 23 11.77 -5.25 5.05
C THR A 23 11.27 -6.40 4.18
N PRO A 24 12.11 -6.95 3.28
CA PRO A 24 11.69 -8.05 2.43
C PRO A 24 11.25 -9.26 3.26
N SER A 25 10.24 -9.98 2.76
CA SER A 25 9.90 -11.30 3.29
C SER A 25 11.07 -12.30 3.14
N PRO A 26 11.03 -13.49 3.77
CA PRO A 26 12.06 -14.51 3.59
C PRO A 26 12.31 -14.91 2.13
N LEU A 27 11.31 -14.78 1.25
CA LEU A 27 11.41 -15.03 -0.19
C LEU A 27 11.73 -13.78 -1.01
N GLY A 28 12.08 -12.67 -0.37
CA GLY A 28 12.50 -11.43 -1.02
C GLY A 28 11.37 -10.53 -1.53
N THR A 29 10.09 -10.89 -1.32
CA THR A 29 8.97 -10.03 -1.71
C THR A 29 8.97 -8.73 -0.92
N THR A 30 8.75 -7.61 -1.63
CA THR A 30 8.63 -6.24 -1.09
C THR A 30 7.53 -5.48 -1.84
N TRP A 31 7.13 -4.31 -1.36
CA TRP A 31 6.08 -3.49 -1.96
C TRP A 31 6.30 -1.99 -1.74
N GLY A 32 5.38 -1.17 -2.26
CA GLY A 32 5.47 0.28 -2.24
C GLY A 32 4.81 0.95 -1.04
N LEU A 33 4.83 2.29 -1.06
CA LEU A 33 4.23 3.13 -0.02
C LEU A 33 2.73 2.87 0.14
N GLY A 34 2.25 2.81 1.38
CA GLY A 34 0.83 2.63 1.69
C GLY A 34 0.56 1.68 2.85
N GLY A 35 1.60 0.96 3.29
CA GLY A 35 1.52 -0.03 4.38
C GLY A 35 0.79 -1.31 3.98
N THR A 36 0.50 -2.13 4.99
CA THR A 36 -0.05 -3.48 4.83
C THR A 36 -1.37 -3.48 4.08
N CYS A 37 -2.33 -2.66 4.52
CA CYS A 37 -3.70 -2.63 3.98
C CYS A 37 -3.73 -2.43 2.45
N VAL A 38 -2.90 -1.51 1.93
CA VAL A 38 -2.83 -1.19 0.50
C VAL A 38 -2.18 -2.31 -0.30
N ASN A 39 -1.07 -2.85 0.18
CA ASN A 39 -0.19 -3.67 -0.65
C ASN A 39 -0.44 -5.18 -0.53
N VAL A 40 -0.74 -5.65 0.69
CA VAL A 40 -0.81 -7.09 1.03
C VAL A 40 -1.94 -7.41 1.99
N GLY A 41 -2.87 -6.48 2.19
CA GLY A 41 -3.96 -6.57 3.15
C GLY A 41 -5.31 -6.38 2.49
N CYS A 42 -6.12 -5.49 3.05
CA CYS A 42 -7.53 -5.34 2.72
C CYS A 42 -7.79 -5.08 1.22
N ILE A 43 -6.98 -4.26 0.56
CA ILE A 43 -7.18 -3.88 -0.84
C ILE A 43 -7.04 -5.10 -1.78
N PRO A 44 -5.87 -5.75 -1.89
CA PRO A 44 -5.74 -6.94 -2.73
C PRO A 44 -6.66 -8.06 -2.26
N LYS A 45 -6.87 -8.24 -0.95
CA LYS A 45 -7.80 -9.25 -0.42
C LYS A 45 -9.21 -9.03 -0.95
N LYS A 46 -9.73 -7.81 -0.94
CA LYS A 46 -11.11 -7.52 -1.37
C LYS A 46 -11.24 -7.62 -2.89
N LEU A 47 -10.23 -7.23 -3.65
CA LEU A 47 -10.23 -7.40 -5.11
C LEU A 47 -10.22 -8.87 -5.52
N MET A 48 -9.40 -9.69 -4.86
CA MET A 48 -9.40 -11.15 -5.08
C MET A 48 -10.73 -11.78 -4.67
N HIS A 49 -11.32 -11.35 -3.54
CA HIS A 49 -12.65 -11.79 -3.13
C HIS A 49 -13.73 -11.40 -4.16
N GLN A 50 -13.68 -10.18 -4.71
CA GLN A 50 -14.60 -9.75 -5.76
C GLN A 50 -14.47 -10.62 -7.02
N ALA A 51 -13.26 -11.05 -7.39
CA ALA A 51 -13.08 -11.95 -8.52
C ALA A 51 -13.78 -13.32 -8.30
N ALA A 52 -13.81 -13.82 -7.06
CA ALA A 52 -14.56 -15.02 -6.71
C ALA A 52 -16.08 -14.78 -6.81
N LEU A 53 -16.59 -13.66 -6.28
CA LEU A 53 -18.00 -13.29 -6.39
C LEU A 53 -18.46 -13.14 -7.85
N LEU A 54 -17.59 -12.62 -8.72
CA LEU A 54 -17.86 -12.54 -10.16
C LEU A 54 -17.94 -13.92 -10.82
N GLY A 55 -17.18 -14.90 -10.34
CA GLY A 55 -17.28 -16.28 -10.79
C GLY A 55 -18.68 -16.86 -10.52
N GLU A 56 -19.20 -16.68 -9.30
CA GLU A 56 -20.56 -17.11 -8.96
C GLU A 56 -21.62 -16.36 -9.76
N ALA A 57 -21.46 -15.04 -9.92
CA ALA A 57 -22.40 -14.23 -10.70
C ALA A 57 -22.49 -14.70 -12.17
N VAL A 58 -21.39 -15.17 -12.77
CA VAL A 58 -21.40 -15.76 -14.12
C VAL A 58 -22.24 -17.04 -14.17
N HIS A 59 -22.17 -17.89 -13.14
CA HIS A 59 -23.00 -19.09 -13.07
C HIS A 59 -24.48 -18.75 -12.88
N GLU A 60 -24.79 -17.81 -11.99
CA GLU A 60 -26.16 -17.41 -11.67
C GLU A 60 -26.84 -16.64 -12.80
N ALA A 61 -26.08 -15.88 -13.60
CA ALA A 61 -26.61 -15.04 -14.68
C ALA A 61 -27.50 -15.82 -15.67
N ALA A 62 -27.22 -17.10 -15.93
CA ALA A 62 -28.05 -17.94 -16.79
C ALA A 62 -29.51 -18.06 -16.26
N THR A 63 -29.70 -18.11 -14.94
CA THR A 63 -31.03 -18.18 -14.31
C THR A 63 -31.83 -16.88 -14.47
N PHE A 64 -31.14 -15.76 -14.71
CA PHE A 64 -31.73 -14.45 -14.99
C PHE A 64 -31.88 -14.18 -16.49
N GLY A 65 -31.68 -15.18 -17.36
CA GLY A 65 -31.90 -15.08 -18.80
C GLY A 65 -30.68 -14.62 -19.61
N TRP A 66 -29.50 -14.48 -18.99
CA TRP A 66 -28.27 -14.20 -19.74
C TRP A 66 -27.85 -15.41 -20.57
N GLN A 67 -27.63 -15.21 -21.86
CA GLN A 67 -27.08 -16.22 -22.75
C GLN A 67 -25.55 -16.17 -22.67
N LEU A 68 -24.97 -17.07 -21.89
CA LEU A 68 -23.52 -17.20 -21.72
C LEU A 68 -23.05 -18.53 -22.35
N PRO A 69 -21.77 -18.61 -22.78
CA PRO A 69 -21.14 -19.90 -23.07
C PRO A 69 -21.30 -20.85 -21.88
N ASP A 70 -21.22 -22.18 -22.10
CA ASP A 70 -21.33 -23.18 -21.03
C ASP A 70 -20.47 -22.72 -19.82
N PRO A 71 -21.07 -22.48 -18.64
CA PRO A 71 -20.34 -22.03 -17.45
C PRO A 71 -19.11 -22.87 -17.13
N LYS A 72 -19.12 -24.16 -17.46
CA LYS A 72 -17.97 -25.08 -17.28
C LYS A 72 -16.75 -24.73 -18.14
N THR A 73 -16.96 -23.97 -19.20
CA THR A 73 -15.90 -23.50 -20.11
C THR A 73 -15.29 -22.17 -19.67
N VAL A 74 -15.95 -21.43 -18.78
CA VAL A 74 -15.44 -20.16 -18.24
C VAL A 74 -14.39 -20.45 -17.17
N LYS A 75 -13.14 -20.07 -17.43
CA LYS A 75 -12.02 -20.27 -16.50
C LYS A 75 -11.39 -18.94 -16.12
N ILE A 76 -11.00 -18.83 -14.86
CA ILE A 76 -10.25 -17.67 -14.38
C ILE A 76 -8.79 -17.76 -14.84
N ASN A 77 -8.28 -16.67 -15.41
CA ASN A 77 -6.85 -16.53 -15.67
C ASN A 77 -6.18 -15.87 -14.44
N TRP A 78 -5.45 -16.67 -13.67
CA TRP A 78 -4.79 -16.22 -12.45
C TRP A 78 -3.77 -15.10 -12.68
N GLU A 79 -3.00 -15.17 -13.76
CA GLU A 79 -1.99 -14.15 -14.09
C GLU A 79 -2.65 -12.82 -14.47
N ALA A 80 -3.75 -12.86 -15.22
CA ALA A 80 -4.52 -11.67 -15.55
C ALA A 80 -5.11 -11.01 -14.30
N LEU A 81 -5.69 -11.81 -13.40
CA LEU A 81 -6.22 -11.32 -12.12
C LEU A 81 -5.13 -10.68 -11.26
N LYS A 82 -4.01 -11.39 -11.03
CA LYS A 82 -2.88 -10.86 -10.27
C LYS A 82 -2.37 -9.56 -10.87
N THR A 83 -2.23 -9.50 -12.20
CA THR A 83 -1.76 -8.30 -12.92
C THR A 83 -2.70 -7.12 -12.70
N ALA A 84 -4.02 -7.32 -12.83
CA ALA A 84 -5.02 -6.29 -12.59
C ALA A 84 -4.97 -5.76 -11.14
N VAL A 85 -4.90 -6.68 -10.16
CA VAL A 85 -4.79 -6.31 -8.73
C VAL A 85 -3.50 -5.53 -8.46
N GLN A 86 -2.36 -6.01 -8.96
CA GLN A 86 -1.07 -5.35 -8.75
C GLN A 86 -1.00 -3.98 -9.44
N ASN A 87 -1.63 -3.81 -10.61
CA ASN A 87 -1.71 -2.51 -11.27
C ASN A 87 -2.52 -1.51 -10.44
N HIS A 88 -3.63 -1.94 -9.83
CA HIS A 88 -4.40 -1.10 -8.92
C HIS A 88 -3.59 -0.72 -7.66
N VAL A 89 -2.90 -1.68 -7.04
CA VAL A 89 -2.03 -1.40 -5.89
C VAL A 89 -0.96 -0.36 -6.24
N LYS A 90 -0.29 -0.52 -7.39
CA LYS A 90 0.70 0.44 -7.89
C LYS A 90 0.12 1.83 -8.11
N SER A 91 -1.10 1.94 -8.64
CA SER A 91 -1.74 3.25 -8.82
C SER A 91 -2.02 3.92 -7.47
N VAL A 92 -2.46 3.17 -6.46
CA VAL A 92 -2.67 3.69 -5.10
C VAL A 92 -1.34 4.12 -4.47
N ASN A 93 -0.26 3.34 -4.64
CA ASN A 93 1.07 3.75 -4.16
C ASN A 93 1.50 5.08 -4.80
N TRP A 94 1.29 5.22 -6.11
CA TRP A 94 1.65 6.44 -6.84
C TRP A 94 0.85 7.65 -6.37
N VAL A 95 -0.49 7.53 -6.29
CA VAL A 95 -1.36 8.61 -5.79
C VAL A 95 -0.93 9.02 -4.38
N THR A 96 -0.65 8.06 -3.51
CA THR A 96 -0.20 8.34 -2.14
C THR A 96 1.10 9.16 -2.12
N ARG A 97 2.08 8.81 -2.98
CA ARG A 97 3.33 9.59 -3.09
C ARG A 97 3.07 11.01 -3.61
N VAL A 98 2.19 11.15 -4.58
CA VAL A 98 1.79 12.47 -5.12
C VAL A 98 1.14 13.31 -4.02
N GLU A 99 0.21 12.74 -3.25
CA GLU A 99 -0.45 13.45 -2.16
C GLU A 99 0.52 13.93 -1.08
N LEU A 100 1.47 13.08 -0.66
CA LEU A 100 2.50 13.48 0.29
C LEU A 100 3.32 14.67 -0.23
N ARG A 101 3.76 14.59 -1.50
CA ARG A 101 4.51 15.68 -2.14
C ARG A 101 3.69 16.97 -2.24
N THR A 102 2.43 16.88 -2.67
CA THR A 102 1.52 18.03 -2.77
C THR A 102 1.31 18.70 -1.42
N LYS A 103 1.20 17.89 -0.35
CA LYS A 103 1.11 18.37 1.04
C LYS A 103 2.47 18.77 1.65
N LYS A 104 3.56 18.75 0.87
CA LYS A 104 4.92 19.08 1.35
C LYS A 104 5.37 18.21 2.54
N VAL A 105 4.85 16.99 2.65
CA VAL A 105 5.37 15.98 3.58
C VAL A 105 6.68 15.46 3.03
N GLU A 106 7.74 15.50 3.84
CA GLU A 106 9.01 14.90 3.47
C GLU A 106 8.90 13.37 3.55
N TYR A 107 8.94 12.70 2.41
CA TYR A 107 8.86 11.25 2.34
C TYR A 107 10.25 10.63 2.15
N LEU A 108 10.59 9.69 3.03
CA LEU A 108 11.86 8.97 3.03
C LEU A 108 11.59 7.46 2.98
N ASN A 109 12.06 6.82 1.91
CA ASN A 109 12.06 5.36 1.82
C ASN A 109 13.28 4.81 2.58
N ALA A 110 13.17 4.78 3.91
CA ALA A 110 14.28 4.52 4.81
C ALA A 110 13.80 3.83 6.09
N LEU A 111 14.59 2.87 6.56
CA LEU A 111 14.35 2.18 7.83
C LEU A 111 14.75 3.09 8.98
N GLY A 112 13.76 3.53 9.75
CA GLY A 112 13.96 4.41 10.90
C GLY A 112 14.35 3.65 12.17
N HIS A 113 15.35 4.14 12.89
CA HIS A 113 15.63 3.75 14.27
C HIS A 113 15.94 4.97 15.14
N PHE A 114 15.67 4.88 16.43
CA PHE A 114 15.97 5.97 17.36
C PHE A 114 17.45 5.98 17.70
N LYS A 115 18.06 7.16 17.62
CA LYS A 115 19.37 7.43 18.23
C LYS A 115 19.21 7.87 19.68
N ASP A 116 18.18 8.68 19.94
CA ASP A 116 17.81 9.19 21.26
C ASP A 116 16.32 9.60 21.26
N ALA A 117 15.86 10.27 22.32
CA ALA A 117 14.46 10.64 22.52
C ALA A 117 13.87 11.55 21.43
N HIS A 118 14.69 12.35 20.74
CA HIS A 118 14.23 13.33 19.76
C HIS A 118 14.94 13.22 18.40
N THR A 119 15.77 12.19 18.21
CA THR A 119 16.55 11.96 17.00
C THR A 119 16.29 10.58 16.42
N VAL A 120 15.90 10.55 15.15
CA VAL A 120 15.70 9.33 14.36
C VAL A 120 16.70 9.30 13.21
N ILE A 121 17.34 8.15 13.01
CA ILE A 121 18.18 7.88 11.85
C ILE A 121 17.37 7.04 10.87
N GLY A 122 17.18 7.54 9.66
CA GLY A 122 16.64 6.78 8.54
C GLY A 122 17.75 6.21 7.67
N VAL A 123 17.79 4.89 7.50
CA VAL A 123 18.77 4.20 6.65
C VAL A 123 18.09 3.76 5.35
N THR A 124 18.54 4.26 4.20
CA THR A 124 17.98 3.84 2.90
C THR A 124 18.42 2.42 2.54
N LYS A 125 17.80 1.83 1.51
CA LYS A 125 18.22 0.51 0.99
C LYS A 125 19.70 0.46 0.56
N LYS A 126 20.30 1.60 0.22
CA LYS A 126 21.73 1.70 -0.16
C LYS A 126 22.67 1.83 1.05
N GLY A 127 22.14 1.90 2.27
CA GLY A 127 22.92 2.16 3.48
C GLY A 127 23.19 3.65 3.74
N GLU A 128 22.65 4.56 2.92
CA GLU A 128 22.78 6.00 3.15
C GLU A 128 21.93 6.40 4.37
N GLU A 129 22.53 7.12 5.31
CA GLU A 129 21.86 7.56 6.53
C GLU A 129 21.37 9.01 6.41
N LYS A 130 20.20 9.26 7.02
CA LYS A 130 19.67 10.60 7.21
C LYS A 130 19.25 10.79 8.67
N ILE A 131 19.86 11.76 9.32
CA ILE A 131 19.54 12.13 10.70
C ILE A 131 18.42 13.17 10.69
N LEU A 132 17.38 12.93 11.48
CA LEU A 132 16.24 13.83 11.65
C LEU A 132 15.99 14.08 13.12
N THR A 133 15.71 15.33 13.47
CA THR A 133 15.25 15.69 14.81
C THR A 133 13.79 16.13 14.76
N ALA A 134 13.02 15.76 15.78
CA ALA A 134 11.60 16.08 15.84
C ALA A 134 11.14 16.31 17.29
N LYS A 135 10.26 17.31 17.47
CA LYS A 135 9.61 17.58 18.76
C LYS A 135 8.70 16.42 19.18
N ASN A 136 7.91 15.92 18.24
CA ASN A 136 6.96 14.83 18.45
C ASN A 136 7.26 13.72 17.44
N ILE A 137 7.18 12.47 17.88
CA ILE A 137 7.45 11.29 17.05
C ILE A 137 6.28 10.32 17.19
N LEU A 138 5.69 9.93 16.07
CA LEU A 138 4.62 8.93 16.01
C LEU A 138 5.19 7.61 15.49
N ILE A 139 5.09 6.54 16.28
CA ILE A 139 5.45 5.19 15.86
C ILE A 139 4.22 4.54 15.22
N ALA A 140 4.32 4.15 13.95
CA ALA A 140 3.23 3.57 13.17
C ALA A 140 3.74 2.50 12.19
N VAL A 141 4.56 1.57 12.68
CA VAL A 141 5.32 0.58 11.89
C VAL A 141 4.59 -0.75 11.66
N GLY A 142 3.32 -0.84 12.05
CA GLY A 142 2.45 -2.01 11.91
C GLY A 142 1.00 -1.64 12.15
#